data_AF-A0A8S3UBA9-F1
#
_entry.id   AF-A0A8S3UBA9-F1
#
_cell.length_a   1.000
_cell.length_b   1.000
_cell.length_c   1.000
_cell.angle_alpha   90.00
_cell.angle_beta   90.00
_cell.angle_gamma   90.00
#
_symmetry.space_group_name_H-M   'P 1'
#
loop_
_entity.id
_entity.type
_entity.pdbx_description
1 polymer ?
#
loop_
_entity_poly.entity_id
_entity_poly.type
_entity_poly.pdbx_seq_one_letter_code
_entity_poly.pdbx_strand_id
1 'polypeptide(L)'
;MWEFMEATSQTAFVNGNLDGWNKVLAGKGEYAFLLESTSNDYRNQQKPCKTMKVGHNLNQYGIGIATKQGSELSRKLNLALLEIIEKGELINLKQRWWYDKGQCGQSTASVGKKSLSLSNVAGTFHIVIGGLVIAMIFSALEFLFHHKKNQRKQSKVIKTNLITDMTDIGHVNMERKNDETKPLNPPNINGAKDNKGYQTTTTSPANLIMFDSITENGSTML
;
A
#
# COMPACT_ATOMS: atom_id res chain seq x y z
N MET A 1 -3.65 5.20 35.43
CA MET A 1 -2.34 4.80 34.83
C MET A 1 -1.45 4.16 35.87
N TRP A 2 -1.15 4.84 36.98
CA TRP A 2 -0.40 4.25 38.10
C TRP A 2 -0.98 2.88 38.53
N GLU A 3 -2.30 2.78 38.73
CA GLU A 3 -2.95 1.54 39.18
C GLU A 3 -2.65 0.33 38.27
N PHE A 4 -2.51 0.56 36.96
CA PHE A 4 -2.16 -0.49 36.00
C PHE A 4 -0.68 -0.94 36.15
N MET A 5 0.22 0.01 36.42
CA MET A 5 1.63 -0.30 36.70
C MET A 5 1.80 -1.01 38.04
N GLU A 6 1.01 -0.66 39.04
CA GLU A 6 0.98 -1.30 40.36
C GLU A 6 0.41 -2.72 40.29
N ALA A 7 -0.76 -2.89 39.66
CA ALA A 7 -1.38 -4.20 39.42
C ALA A 7 -0.51 -5.14 38.57
N THR A 8 0.30 -4.58 37.66
CA THR A 8 1.23 -5.34 36.80
C THR A 8 2.69 -5.22 37.26
N SER A 9 2.94 -4.90 38.54
CA SER A 9 4.25 -4.51 39.08
C SER A 9 5.41 -5.45 38.73
N GLN A 10 5.18 -6.77 38.74
CA GLN A 10 6.19 -7.77 38.39
C GLN A 10 6.76 -7.63 36.96
N THR A 11 5.99 -7.07 36.02
CA THR A 11 6.44 -6.91 34.62
C THR A 11 6.45 -5.45 34.16
N ALA A 12 5.80 -4.51 34.86
CA ALA A 12 5.87 -3.09 34.56
C ALA A 12 7.25 -2.49 34.88
N PHE A 13 7.77 -2.76 36.08
CA PHE A 13 8.99 -2.13 36.60
C PHE A 13 10.28 -2.83 36.16
N VAL A 14 11.42 -2.19 36.44
CA VAL A 14 12.81 -2.63 36.20
C VAL A 14 13.72 -1.99 37.24
N ASN A 15 14.88 -2.61 37.53
CA ASN A 15 15.80 -2.12 38.56
C ASN A 15 16.69 -0.94 38.10
N GLY A 16 16.81 -0.71 36.78
CA GLY A 16 17.60 0.40 36.25
C GLY A 16 17.39 0.70 34.77
N ASN A 17 17.90 1.85 34.34
CA ASN A 17 17.68 2.38 32.97
C ASN A 17 18.24 1.48 31.86
N LEU A 18 19.29 0.69 32.14
CA LEU A 18 19.86 -0.26 31.18
C LEU A 18 18.93 -1.46 30.96
N ASP A 19 18.33 -1.99 32.03
CA ASP A 19 17.38 -3.10 31.98
C ASP A 19 16.10 -2.68 31.26
N GLY A 20 15.57 -1.48 31.56
CA GLY A 20 14.42 -0.91 30.85
C GLY A 20 14.66 -0.75 29.35
N TRP A 21 15.84 -0.26 28.96
CA TRP A 21 16.23 -0.15 27.55
C TRP A 21 16.38 -1.52 26.87
N ASN A 22 17.05 -2.48 27.51
CA ASN A 22 17.15 -3.87 27.01
C ASN A 22 15.76 -4.51 26.84
N LYS A 23 14.84 -4.26 27.77
CA LYS A 23 13.46 -4.77 27.77
C LYS A 23 12.61 -4.18 26.64
N VAL A 24 12.76 -2.89 26.33
CA VAL A 24 12.15 -2.28 25.12
C VAL A 24 12.67 -2.94 23.85
N LEU A 25 13.99 -3.16 23.74
CA LEU A 25 14.59 -3.81 22.56
C LEU A 25 14.15 -5.27 22.41
N ALA A 26 13.97 -6.00 23.52
CA ALA A 26 13.49 -7.38 23.52
C ALA A 26 12.00 -7.49 23.20
N GLY A 27 11.17 -6.58 23.74
CA GLY A 27 9.71 -6.59 23.63
C GLY A 27 9.13 -6.15 22.29
N LYS A 28 9.95 -5.76 21.30
CA LYS A 28 9.55 -5.49 19.89
C LYS A 28 8.37 -4.51 19.67
N GLY A 29 8.01 -3.71 20.68
CA GLY A 29 6.86 -2.79 20.66
C GLY A 29 5.78 -3.07 21.71
N GLU A 30 5.82 -4.23 22.38
CA GLU A 30 4.87 -4.61 23.44
C GLU A 30 5.18 -3.96 24.81
N TYR A 31 6.40 -3.43 24.99
CA TYR A 31 6.84 -2.74 26.20
C TYR A 31 7.35 -1.33 25.90
N ALA A 32 6.79 -0.33 26.58
CA ALA A 32 7.25 1.05 26.57
C ALA A 32 7.89 1.39 27.92
N PHE A 33 9.07 2.02 27.89
CA PHE A 33 9.81 2.40 29.10
C PHE A 33 9.71 3.92 29.32
N LEU A 34 9.22 4.33 30.49
CA LEU A 34 9.22 5.72 30.91
C LEU A 34 10.56 6.05 31.58
N LEU A 35 11.28 7.02 31.02
CA LEU A 35 12.55 7.51 31.54
C LEU A 35 12.69 9.02 31.33
N GLU A 36 13.66 9.60 32.05
CA GLU A 36 14.02 11.01 31.99
C GLU A 36 14.41 11.44 30.56
N SER A 37 13.98 12.64 30.15
CA SER A 37 13.92 12.99 28.72
C SER A 37 15.30 13.13 28.06
N THR A 38 16.32 13.62 28.77
CA THR A 38 17.67 13.73 28.23
C THR A 38 18.32 12.36 28.08
N SER A 39 18.06 11.44 29.02
CA SER A 39 18.46 10.02 28.92
C SER A 39 17.84 9.31 27.71
N ASN A 40 16.57 9.61 27.39
CA ASN A 40 15.91 9.12 26.18
C ASN A 40 16.56 9.71 24.91
N ASP A 41 16.70 11.03 24.85
CA ASP A 41 17.30 11.76 23.71
C ASP A 41 18.77 11.33 23.45
N TYR A 42 19.49 10.89 24.49
CA TYR A 42 20.84 10.32 24.37
C TYR A 42 20.82 8.89 23.80
N ARG A 43 19.95 8.01 24.33
CA ARG A 43 19.90 6.60 23.91
C ARG A 43 19.39 6.39 22.49
N ASN A 44 18.49 7.25 22.00
CA ASN A 44 18.00 7.19 20.62
C ASN A 44 19.10 7.48 19.58
N GLN A 45 20.18 8.16 19.97
CA GLN A 45 21.32 8.48 19.11
C GLN A 45 22.49 7.49 19.24
N GLN A 46 22.31 6.39 19.97
CA GLN A 46 23.27 5.30 20.09
C GLN A 46 22.85 4.06 19.30
N LYS A 47 23.84 3.29 18.84
CA LYS A 47 23.58 1.99 18.21
C LYS A 47 22.89 1.06 19.23
N PRO A 48 21.88 0.29 18.81
CA PRO A 48 21.53 -0.07 17.43
C PRO A 48 20.51 0.85 16.72
N CYS A 49 20.24 2.07 17.22
CA CYS A 49 19.30 3.02 16.58
C CYS A 49 17.87 2.48 16.42
N LYS A 50 17.41 1.67 17.40
CA LYS A 50 16.11 0.98 17.39
C LYS A 50 15.06 1.60 18.31
N THR A 51 15.43 2.57 19.15
CA THR A 51 14.52 3.28 20.05
C THR A 51 14.19 4.66 19.50
N MET A 52 13.02 5.19 19.87
CA MET A 52 12.60 6.56 19.55
C MET A 52 11.82 7.16 20.72
N LYS A 53 11.89 8.48 20.86
CA LYS A 53 11.02 9.26 21.74
C LYS A 53 9.68 9.49 21.05
N VAL A 54 8.59 9.30 21.78
CA VAL A 54 7.22 9.48 21.29
C VAL A 54 6.49 10.44 22.23
N GLY A 55 5.77 11.42 21.66
CA GLY A 55 5.03 12.42 22.42
C GLY A 55 5.91 13.51 23.06
N HIS A 56 5.26 14.36 23.86
CA HIS A 56 5.93 15.40 24.65
C HIS A 56 6.39 14.85 26.02
N ASN A 57 7.23 15.60 26.74
CA ASN A 57 7.58 15.26 28.11
C ASN A 57 6.34 15.32 29.02
N LEU A 58 6.15 14.33 29.91
CA LEU A 58 5.03 14.29 30.86
C LEU A 58 5.09 15.37 31.95
N ASN A 59 6.27 15.97 32.14
CA ASN A 59 6.59 16.93 33.19
C ASN A 59 7.79 17.79 32.76
N GLN A 60 8.03 18.87 33.49
CA GLN A 60 9.21 19.72 33.35
C GLN A 60 10.03 19.62 34.64
N TYR A 61 11.22 19.04 34.55
CA TYR A 61 12.19 18.95 35.64
C TYR A 61 13.56 19.42 35.15
N GLY A 62 14.29 20.12 36.03
CA GLY A 62 15.66 20.58 35.78
C GLY A 62 16.67 19.79 36.60
N ILE A 63 17.91 19.70 36.09
CA ILE A 63 19.06 19.14 36.81
C ILE A 63 19.85 20.29 37.43
N GLY A 64 20.25 20.18 38.70
CA GLY A 64 21.03 21.19 39.43
C GLY A 64 22.26 20.59 40.10
N ILE A 65 23.26 21.44 40.39
CA ILE A 65 24.49 21.03 41.09
C ILE A 65 24.26 21.15 42.59
N ALA A 66 24.30 20.03 43.31
CA ALA A 66 24.14 20.01 44.76
C ALA A 66 25.44 20.40 45.49
N THR A 67 25.32 21.29 46.48
CA THR A 67 26.42 21.68 47.40
C THR A 67 25.98 21.49 48.85
N LYS A 68 26.93 21.20 49.75
CA LYS A 68 26.66 21.18 51.20
C LYS A 68 26.00 22.50 51.64
N GLN A 69 24.92 22.40 52.42
CA GLN A 69 24.21 23.54 52.97
C GLN A 69 25.16 24.47 53.76
N GLY A 70 25.04 25.78 53.56
CA GLY A 70 25.92 26.78 54.16
C GLY A 70 27.30 26.95 53.50
N SER A 71 27.62 26.21 52.42
CA SER A 71 28.88 26.38 51.70
C SER A 71 28.89 27.62 50.80
N GLU A 72 29.90 28.49 50.93
CA GLU A 72 30.13 29.63 50.01
C GLU A 72 30.22 29.23 48.54
N LEU A 73 30.65 27.98 48.28
CA LEU A 73 30.77 27.44 46.92
C LEU A 73 29.45 27.50 46.17
N SER A 74 28.31 27.39 46.87
CA SER A 74 26.97 27.49 46.29
C SER A 74 26.75 28.80 45.54
N ARG A 75 27.10 29.95 46.16
CA ARG A 75 27.00 31.27 45.51
C ARG A 75 27.95 31.40 44.32
N LYS A 76 29.18 30.90 44.46
CA LYS A 76 30.22 30.98 43.42
C LYS A 76 29.83 30.14 42.19
N LEU A 77 29.32 28.92 42.40
CA LEU A 77 28.80 28.06 41.32
C LEU A 77 27.55 28.63 40.66
N ASN A 78 26.60 29.19 41.42
CA ASN A 78 25.37 29.74 40.84
C ASN A 78 25.66 30.92 39.89
N LEU A 79 26.59 31.81 40.25
CA LEU A 79 27.02 32.92 39.39
C LEU A 79 27.72 32.41 38.11
N ALA A 80 28.66 31.47 38.24
CA ALA A 80 29.34 30.88 37.08
C ALA A 80 28.38 30.10 36.15
N LEU A 81 27.38 29.42 36.72
CA LEU A 81 26.36 28.70 35.95
C LEU A 81 25.46 29.66 35.15
N LEU A 82 25.06 30.79 35.74
CA LEU A 82 24.32 31.84 35.03
C LEU A 82 25.12 32.38 33.83
N GLU A 83 26.42 32.68 34.02
CA GLU A 83 27.31 33.15 32.95
C GLU A 83 27.43 32.14 31.79
N ILE A 84 27.54 30.83 32.10
CA ILE A 84 27.61 29.74 31.10
C ILE A 84 26.27 29.57 30.35
N ILE A 85 25.14 29.84 31.01
CA ILE A 85 23.81 29.81 30.40
C ILE A 85 23.59 31.03 29.49
N GLU A 86 23.96 32.23 29.95
CA GLU A 86 23.83 33.48 29.19
C GLU A 86 24.67 33.46 27.90
N LYS A 87 25.88 32.91 27.95
CA LYS A 87 26.73 32.68 26.77
C LYS A 87 26.23 31.56 25.83
N GLY A 88 25.19 30.81 26.22
CA GLY A 88 24.68 29.66 25.46
C GLY A 88 25.63 28.45 25.41
N GLU A 89 26.75 28.46 26.14
CA GLU A 89 27.74 27.39 26.13
C GLU A 89 27.14 26.04 26.56
N LEU A 90 26.19 26.04 27.49
CA LEU A 90 25.48 24.83 27.90
C LEU A 90 24.67 24.18 26.76
N ILE A 91 24.12 24.98 25.85
CA ILE A 91 23.39 24.49 24.66
C ILE A 91 24.37 23.88 23.66
N ASN A 92 25.50 24.54 23.42
CA ASN A 92 26.58 24.03 22.57
C ASN A 92 27.17 22.72 23.11
N LEU A 93 27.32 22.60 24.44
CA LEU A 93 27.73 21.37 25.10
C LEU A 93 26.69 20.26 24.95
N LYS A 94 25.39 20.55 25.11
CA LYS A 94 24.32 19.58 24.85
C LYS A 94 24.36 19.09 23.40
N GLN A 95 24.44 20.00 22.43
CA GLN A 95 24.53 19.68 21.00
C GLN A 95 25.71 18.73 20.74
N ARG A 96 26.90 19.10 21.24
CA ARG A 96 28.15 18.35 21.09
C ARG A 96 28.08 16.94 21.66
N TRP A 97 27.50 16.76 22.85
CA TRP A 97 27.51 15.46 23.56
C TRP A 97 26.35 14.54 23.18
N TRP A 98 25.18 15.07 22.81
CA TRP A 98 24.03 14.25 22.39
C TRP A 98 24.03 13.94 20.89
N TYR A 99 24.29 14.95 20.05
CA TYR A 99 24.02 14.89 18.61
C TYR A 99 25.29 14.78 17.78
N ASP A 100 26.29 15.64 18.00
CA ASP A 100 27.55 15.61 17.23
C ASP A 100 28.44 14.40 17.58
N LYS A 101 28.15 13.75 18.72
CA LYS A 101 28.69 12.45 19.14
C LYS A 101 27.69 11.29 18.98
N GLY A 102 26.58 11.52 18.30
CA GLY A 102 25.63 10.47 17.90
C GLY A 102 26.32 9.37 17.08
N GLN A 103 26.03 8.11 17.41
CA GLN A 103 26.50 6.93 16.68
C GLN A 103 25.49 6.47 15.62
N CYS A 104 24.22 6.79 15.85
CA CYS A 104 23.28 7.04 14.77
C CYS A 104 23.70 8.39 14.15
N GLY A 105 23.89 8.43 12.84
CA GLY A 105 24.12 9.72 12.16
C GLY A 105 22.89 10.62 12.25
N GLN A 106 22.90 11.75 11.54
CA GLN A 106 21.67 12.51 11.32
C GLN A 106 20.73 11.76 10.35
N SER A 107 20.15 10.67 10.86
CA SER A 107 18.74 10.37 10.63
C SER A 107 17.95 11.44 11.40
N THR A 108 17.68 12.63 10.85
CA THR A 108 16.82 12.79 9.68
C THR A 108 15.84 11.59 9.58
N ALA A 109 14.56 11.73 9.92
CA ALA A 109 13.66 12.81 9.49
C ALA A 109 13.68 13.10 7.97
N SER A 110 14.55 12.41 7.24
CA SER A 110 14.06 11.38 6.35
C SER A 110 13.00 10.52 7.12
N VAL A 111 11.74 10.42 6.69
CA VAL A 111 11.21 10.75 5.36
C VAL A 111 12.19 10.23 4.29
N GLY A 112 12.81 9.09 4.59
CA GLY A 112 13.62 8.32 3.67
C GLY A 112 12.63 7.86 2.63
N LYS A 113 12.52 8.68 1.57
CA LYS A 113 11.35 8.82 0.68
C LYS A 113 10.76 7.45 0.48
N LYS A 114 9.66 7.12 1.20
CA LYS A 114 9.19 5.72 1.37
C LYS A 114 9.10 5.13 -0.02
N SER A 115 10.10 4.32 -0.38
CA SER A 115 10.27 4.00 -1.78
C SER A 115 9.04 3.24 -2.20
N LEU A 116 8.53 3.54 -3.40
CA LEU A 116 7.50 2.74 -4.04
C LEU A 116 8.15 1.44 -4.52
N SER A 117 8.69 0.71 -3.55
CA SER A 117 9.28 -0.61 -3.66
C SER A 117 8.20 -1.54 -4.19
N LEU A 118 8.63 -2.50 -5.01
CA LEU A 118 7.73 -3.38 -5.76
C LEU A 118 6.68 -4.07 -4.86
N SER A 119 7.01 -4.32 -3.58
CA SER A 119 6.12 -4.82 -2.53
C SER A 119 4.78 -4.06 -2.39
N ASN A 120 4.77 -2.74 -2.57
CA ASN A 120 3.53 -1.93 -2.45
C ASN A 120 2.65 -2.05 -3.70
N VAL A 121 3.25 -2.28 -4.88
CA VAL A 121 2.57 -2.44 -6.17
C VAL A 121 2.30 -3.92 -6.49
N ALA A 122 2.85 -4.85 -5.70
CA ALA A 122 2.74 -6.30 -5.88
C ALA A 122 1.28 -6.77 -6.03
N GLY A 123 0.33 -6.15 -5.33
CA GLY A 123 -1.10 -6.47 -5.43
C GLY A 123 -1.65 -6.34 -6.86
N THR A 124 -1.23 -5.31 -7.61
CA THR A 124 -1.71 -5.08 -8.98
C THR A 124 -1.33 -6.22 -9.93
N PHE A 125 -0.10 -6.75 -9.81
CA PHE A 125 0.34 -7.90 -10.60
C PHE A 125 -0.48 -9.16 -10.30
N HIS A 126 -0.80 -9.42 -9.03
CA HIS A 126 -1.62 -10.57 -8.63
C HIS A 126 -3.06 -10.48 -9.16
N ILE A 127 -3.65 -9.28 -9.20
CA ILE A 127 -4.99 -9.06 -9.78
C ILE A 127 -5.01 -9.38 -11.29
N VAL A 128 -3.98 -8.95 -12.04
CA VAL A 128 -3.87 -9.24 -13.48
C VAL A 128 -3.72 -10.75 -13.74
N ILE A 129 -2.87 -11.43 -12.98
CA ILE A 129 -2.65 -12.89 -13.10
C ILE A 129 -3.94 -13.66 -12.75
N GLY A 130 -4.61 -13.29 -11.64
CA GLY A 130 -5.88 -13.90 -11.24
C GLY A 130 -6.99 -13.71 -12.28
N GLY A 131 -7.12 -12.49 -12.83
CA GLY A 131 -8.08 -12.18 -13.89
C GLY A 131 -7.87 -13.01 -15.15
N LEU A 132 -6.61 -13.20 -15.57
CA LEU A 132 -6.26 -14.03 -16.73
C LEU A 132 -6.68 -15.50 -16.53
N VAL A 133 -6.39 -16.07 -15.35
CA VAL A 133 -6.77 -17.46 -15.03
C VAL A 133 -8.29 -17.63 -14.97
N ILE A 134 -9.01 -16.69 -14.34
CA ILE A 134 -10.48 -16.73 -14.27
C ILE A 134 -11.10 -16.63 -15.67
N ALA A 135 -10.59 -15.75 -16.54
CA ALA A 135 -11.07 -15.60 -17.92
C ALA A 135 -10.87 -16.89 -18.74
N MET A 136 -9.72 -17.56 -18.60
CA MET A 136 -9.47 -18.86 -19.24
C MET A 136 -10.46 -19.94 -18.75
N ILE A 137 -10.74 -20.00 -17.44
CA ILE A 137 -11.70 -20.95 -16.87
C ILE A 137 -13.13 -20.69 -17.38
N PHE A 138 -13.58 -19.44 -17.39
CA PHE A 138 -14.90 -19.08 -17.93
C PHE A 138 -15.05 -19.46 -19.40
N SER A 139 -14.06 -19.10 -20.24
CA SER A 139 -14.06 -19.45 -21.66
C SER A 139 -14.07 -20.97 -21.91
N ALA A 140 -13.30 -21.74 -21.13
CA ALA A 140 -13.31 -23.19 -21.20
C ALA A 140 -14.67 -23.80 -20.79
N LEU A 141 -15.30 -23.28 -19.74
CA LEU A 141 -16.64 -23.72 -19.30
C LEU A 141 -17.69 -23.44 -20.37
N GLU A 142 -17.74 -22.22 -20.91
CA GLU A 142 -18.68 -21.87 -21.98
C GLU A 142 -18.48 -22.72 -23.23
N PHE A 143 -17.23 -22.96 -23.64
CA PHE A 143 -16.91 -23.81 -24.78
C PHE A 143 -17.40 -25.26 -24.57
N LEU A 144 -17.16 -25.83 -23.39
CA LEU A 144 -17.63 -27.19 -23.04
C LEU A 144 -19.17 -27.27 -22.99
N PHE A 145 -19.86 -26.27 -22.41
CA PHE A 145 -21.32 -26.22 -22.41
C PHE A 145 -21.90 -26.04 -23.82
N HIS A 146 -21.32 -25.16 -24.64
CA HIS A 146 -21.75 -24.91 -26.01
C HIS A 146 -21.55 -26.15 -26.89
N HIS A 147 -20.38 -26.79 -26.82
CA HIS A 147 -20.10 -28.04 -27.54
C HIS A 147 -21.10 -29.14 -27.14
N LYS A 148 -21.32 -29.36 -25.84
CA LYS A 148 -22.29 -30.35 -25.33
C LYS A 148 -23.74 -30.02 -25.74
N LYS A 149 -24.10 -28.74 -25.89
CA LYS A 149 -25.40 -28.27 -26.41
C LYS A 149 -25.55 -28.54 -27.92
N ASN A 150 -24.50 -28.33 -28.71
CA ASN A 150 -24.54 -28.57 -30.16
C ASN A 150 -24.48 -30.06 -30.52
N GLN A 151 -23.69 -30.87 -29.81
CA GLN A 151 -23.73 -32.34 -29.94
C GLN A 151 -25.14 -32.89 -29.68
N ARG A 152 -25.85 -32.35 -28.67
CA ARG A 152 -27.27 -32.67 -28.40
C ARG A 152 -28.25 -32.16 -29.48
N LYS A 153 -27.91 -31.12 -30.25
CA LYS A 153 -28.68 -30.70 -31.43
C LYS A 153 -28.46 -31.66 -32.59
N GLN A 154 -27.21 -31.92 -32.96
CA GLN A 154 -26.83 -32.84 -34.05
C GLN A 154 -27.47 -34.22 -33.84
N SER A 155 -27.34 -34.80 -32.65
CA SER A 155 -27.93 -36.11 -32.32
C SER A 155 -29.47 -36.13 -32.37
N LYS A 156 -30.15 -34.98 -32.18
CA LYS A 156 -31.61 -34.87 -32.39
C LYS A 156 -31.98 -34.74 -33.86
N VAL A 157 -31.25 -33.93 -34.63
CA VAL A 157 -31.46 -33.76 -36.08
C VAL A 157 -31.26 -35.08 -36.81
N ILE A 158 -30.16 -35.79 -36.55
CA ILE A 158 -29.89 -37.11 -37.15
C ILE A 158 -31.03 -38.11 -36.83
N LYS A 159 -31.56 -38.10 -35.60
CA LYS A 159 -32.69 -38.97 -35.23
C LYS A 159 -34.03 -38.57 -35.85
N THR A 160 -34.27 -37.29 -36.11
CA THR A 160 -35.50 -36.85 -36.78
C THR A 160 -35.43 -37.17 -38.27
N ASN A 161 -34.30 -36.90 -38.93
CA ASN A 161 -34.09 -37.24 -40.33
C ASN A 161 -34.26 -38.75 -40.59
N LEU A 162 -33.64 -39.61 -39.77
CA LEU A 162 -33.80 -41.07 -39.88
C LEU A 162 -35.25 -41.57 -39.70
N ILE A 163 -36.10 -40.83 -38.95
CA ILE A 163 -37.53 -41.17 -38.80
C ILE A 163 -38.32 -40.66 -40.02
N THR A 164 -37.94 -39.52 -40.60
CA THR A 164 -38.54 -38.97 -41.83
C THR A 164 -38.22 -39.86 -43.04
N ASP A 165 -36.98 -40.31 -43.21
CA ASP A 165 -36.58 -41.23 -44.28
C ASP A 165 -37.36 -42.57 -44.22
N MET A 166 -37.74 -43.03 -43.03
CA MET A 166 -38.57 -44.23 -42.85
C MET A 166 -40.07 -44.01 -43.09
N THR A 167 -40.56 -42.77 -43.22
CA THR A 167 -41.97 -42.48 -43.54
C THR A 167 -42.23 -42.21 -45.02
N ASP A 168 -41.21 -41.79 -45.79
CA ASP A 168 -41.37 -41.43 -47.21
C ASP A 168 -41.44 -42.65 -48.17
N ILE A 169 -41.11 -43.85 -47.69
CA ILE A 169 -41.24 -45.13 -48.44
C ILE A 169 -42.74 -45.53 -48.64
N GLY A 170 -43.67 -44.82 -47.99
CA GLY A 170 -45.10 -45.18 -47.96
C GLY A 170 -45.95 -44.75 -49.17
N HIS A 171 -45.45 -43.89 -50.07
CA HIS A 171 -46.26 -43.34 -51.18
C HIS A 171 -45.74 -43.71 -52.58
N VAL A 172 -46.69 -43.93 -53.50
CA VAL A 172 -46.48 -44.62 -54.79
C VAL A 172 -46.16 -43.66 -55.94
N ASN A 173 -45.27 -44.12 -56.83
CA ASN A 173 -44.97 -43.66 -58.20
C ASN A 173 -45.91 -42.62 -58.85
N MET A 174 -45.33 -41.59 -59.51
CA MET A 174 -45.62 -41.41 -60.95
C MET A 174 -44.61 -40.54 -61.74
N GLU A 175 -44.22 -41.12 -62.89
CA GLU A 175 -43.87 -40.54 -64.19
C GLU A 175 -42.69 -39.60 -64.52
N ARG A 176 -42.22 -39.85 -65.76
CA ARG A 176 -41.06 -39.30 -66.47
C ARG A 176 -41.39 -37.95 -67.14
N LYS A 177 -40.37 -37.11 -67.34
CA LYS A 177 -39.80 -36.88 -68.69
C LYS A 177 -38.46 -36.12 -68.64
N ASN A 178 -37.58 -36.46 -69.57
CA ASN A 178 -36.37 -35.69 -69.90
C ASN A 178 -36.71 -34.69 -71.03
N ASP A 179 -35.94 -33.60 -71.15
CA ASP A 179 -35.21 -33.32 -72.39
C ASP A 179 -34.01 -32.37 -72.15
N GLU A 180 -33.19 -32.16 -73.18
CA GLU A 180 -31.88 -31.49 -73.15
C GLU A 180 -31.92 -29.94 -73.22
N THR A 181 -30.91 -29.26 -72.64
CA THR A 181 -29.88 -28.47 -73.39
C THR A 181 -28.91 -27.67 -72.48
N LYS A 182 -27.75 -27.32 -73.06
CA LYS A 182 -26.67 -26.41 -72.59
C LYS A 182 -26.46 -25.34 -73.72
N PRO A 183 -25.57 -24.32 -73.67
CA PRO A 183 -24.74 -23.72 -72.60
C PRO A 183 -25.04 -22.17 -72.47
N LEU A 184 -24.25 -21.19 -72.00
CA LEU A 184 -22.83 -20.79 -72.21
C LEU A 184 -22.31 -19.81 -71.09
N ASN A 185 -21.30 -18.96 -71.38
CA ASN A 185 -20.30 -18.40 -70.44
C ASN A 185 -20.41 -16.85 -70.22
N PRO A 186 -19.63 -16.23 -69.30
CA PRO A 186 -19.77 -14.82 -68.86
C PRO A 186 -18.82 -13.84 -69.59
N PRO A 187 -18.82 -12.53 -69.24
CA PRO A 187 -17.89 -11.99 -68.20
C PRO A 187 -18.65 -11.11 -67.15
N ASN A 188 -18.11 -10.24 -66.27
CA ASN A 188 -16.75 -9.69 -66.04
C ASN A 188 -16.53 -9.31 -64.54
N ILE A 189 -15.47 -8.57 -64.17
CA ILE A 189 -15.03 -8.31 -62.77
C ILE A 189 -14.88 -6.81 -62.43
N ASN A 190 -15.37 -6.38 -61.24
CA ASN A 190 -14.79 -5.45 -60.22
C ASN A 190 -15.89 -4.69 -59.44
N GLY A 191 -15.66 -4.18 -58.22
CA GLY A 191 -14.51 -4.29 -57.32
C GLY A 191 -14.50 -3.19 -56.22
N ALA A 192 -14.14 -3.51 -54.97
CA ALA A 192 -14.12 -2.62 -53.78
C ALA A 192 -15.51 -2.17 -53.22
N LYS A 193 -15.67 -1.66 -51.98
CA LYS A 193 -14.68 -1.44 -50.88
C LYS A 193 -15.19 -0.61 -49.67
N ASP A 194 -16.45 -0.77 -49.25
CA ASP A 194 -17.16 0.24 -48.42
C ASP A 194 -17.68 -0.26 -47.05
N ASN A 195 -17.96 0.69 -46.14
CA ASN A 195 -18.36 0.49 -44.74
C ASN A 195 -19.57 1.38 -44.37
N LYS A 196 -20.14 1.16 -43.15
CA LYS A 196 -21.16 1.96 -42.44
C LYS A 196 -22.61 1.68 -42.89
N GLY A 197 -23.66 1.88 -42.08
CA GLY A 197 -23.73 2.27 -40.66
C GLY A 197 -24.87 1.50 -39.94
N TYR A 198 -25.41 1.91 -38.78
CA TYR A 198 -25.50 3.26 -38.19
C TYR A 198 -25.61 3.20 -36.64
N GLN A 199 -24.88 4.11 -35.96
CA GLN A 199 -25.26 4.91 -34.75
C GLN A 199 -25.76 4.19 -33.45
N THR A 200 -25.53 4.71 -32.24
CA THR A 200 -25.81 6.08 -31.74
C THR A 200 -24.76 6.67 -30.77
N THR A 201 -24.86 8.00 -30.59
CA THR A 201 -24.23 8.94 -29.63
C THR A 201 -23.59 8.35 -28.35
N THR A 202 -22.38 8.72 -27.93
CA THR A 202 -21.79 10.06 -27.67
C THR A 202 -22.35 10.77 -26.42
N THR A 203 -21.57 10.77 -25.33
CA THR A 203 -21.05 12.00 -24.66
C THR A 203 -19.97 11.64 -23.63
N SER A 204 -18.89 12.40 -23.61
CA SER A 204 -17.97 12.58 -22.47
C SER A 204 -17.99 14.07 -22.11
N PRO A 205 -17.66 14.46 -20.86
CA PRO A 205 -16.32 15.05 -20.71
C PRO A 205 -15.62 14.74 -19.37
N ALA A 206 -14.38 15.26 -19.28
CA ALA A 206 -13.56 15.53 -18.10
C ALA A 206 -12.64 14.39 -17.60
N ASN A 207 -11.39 14.68 -17.16
CA ASN A 207 -10.75 15.97 -16.92
C ASN A 207 -9.48 16.22 -17.76
N LEU A 208 -9.20 17.50 -18.01
CA LEU A 208 -7.93 18.01 -18.56
C LEU A 208 -7.01 18.45 -17.41
N ILE A 209 -5.73 18.68 -17.72
CA ILE A 209 -4.75 19.34 -16.84
C ILE A 209 -5.07 20.83 -16.73
N MET A 210 -4.94 21.43 -15.54
CA MET A 210 -4.74 22.87 -15.36
C MET A 210 -3.81 23.13 -14.16
N PHE A 211 -3.09 24.26 -14.19
CA PHE A 211 -2.13 24.72 -13.18
C PHE A 211 -2.53 26.11 -12.64
N ASP A 212 -1.87 26.51 -11.55
CA ASP A 212 -1.66 27.88 -11.03
C ASP A 212 -2.74 28.65 -10.24
N SER A 213 -2.21 29.63 -9.46
CA SER A 213 -2.84 30.51 -8.44
C SER A 213 -3.21 29.82 -7.12
N ILE A 214 -2.56 30.00 -5.95
CA ILE A 214 -1.79 31.09 -5.28
C ILE A 214 -2.69 32.09 -4.51
N THR A 215 -2.24 32.50 -3.30
CA THR A 215 -2.90 33.36 -2.27
C THR A 215 -4.09 32.72 -1.51
N GLU A 216 -4.32 32.91 -0.20
CA GLU A 216 -3.47 33.45 0.90
C GLU A 216 -3.93 32.91 2.28
N ASN A 217 -3.36 33.43 3.38
CA ASN A 217 -3.65 33.13 4.81
C ASN A 217 -3.22 31.72 5.29
N GLY A 218 -2.30 31.54 6.24
CA GLY A 218 -1.55 32.51 7.04
C GLY A 218 -2.11 32.69 8.46
N SER A 219 -1.56 31.96 9.43
CA SER A 219 -1.72 32.23 10.87
C SER A 219 -0.63 31.50 11.66
N THR A 220 0.29 32.29 12.23
CA THR A 220 1.29 31.89 13.23
C THR A 220 1.10 32.78 14.46
N MET A 221 1.49 32.30 15.65
CA MET A 221 1.21 32.90 16.97
C MET A 221 -0.27 32.74 17.38
N LEU A 222 -0.59 32.61 18.66
CA LEU A 222 0.27 32.67 19.87
C LEU A 222 0.72 31.28 20.34
#